data_AF-A0A813GJ73-F1
#
_entry.id   AF-A0A813GJ73-F1
#
_cell.length_a   1.000
_cell.length_b   1.000
_cell.length_c   1.000
_cell.angle_alpha   90.00
_cell.angle_beta   90.00
_cell.angle_gamma   90.00
#
_symmetry.space_group_name_H-M   'P 1'
#
loop_
_entity.id
_entity.type
_entity.pdbx_description
1 polymer ?
#
loop_
_entity_poly.entity_id
_entity_poly.type
_entity_poly.pdbx_seq_one_letter_code
_entity_poly.pdbx_strand_id
1 'polypeptide(L)'
;ASGARGLANQQPSEGNSSEPSSVGRLMRQGCFSHEAEERRERQVAALEKQLMVLNSERQVLKGTLMKFPPNSAGKTLADRRQKLEAEQRLEVVGRTISELRISLRSAMTD
;
A
#
# COMPACT_ATOMS: atom_id res chain seq x y z
N ALA A 1 10.09 34.39 -73.58
CA ALA A 1 10.21 32.93 -73.43
C ALA A 1 11.16 32.66 -72.26
N SER A 2 10.60 32.33 -71.09
CA SER A 2 11.36 32.10 -69.85
C SER A 2 11.93 30.68 -69.85
N GLY A 3 13.26 30.59 -69.82
CA GLY A 3 14.00 29.34 -69.61
C GLY A 3 14.01 28.94 -68.13
N ALA A 4 13.60 27.70 -67.86
CA ALA A 4 13.50 27.12 -66.53
C ALA A 4 14.89 26.86 -65.92
N ARG A 5 15.08 27.31 -64.67
CA ARG A 5 16.21 26.98 -63.80
C ARG A 5 15.98 25.61 -63.15
N GLY A 6 16.84 24.64 -63.46
CA GLY A 6 16.94 23.38 -62.72
C GLY A 6 17.80 23.58 -61.46
N LEU A 7 17.21 23.30 -60.30
CA LEU A 7 17.88 23.28 -59.00
C LEU A 7 18.25 21.84 -58.61
N ALA A 8 19.53 21.70 -58.23
CA ALA A 8 20.08 20.95 -57.10
C ALA A 8 19.22 19.83 -56.46
N ASN A 9 19.81 18.64 -56.26
CA ASN A 9 20.58 18.31 -55.04
C ASN A 9 20.63 16.78 -54.83
N GLN A 10 21.80 16.26 -54.51
CA GLN A 10 22.02 14.87 -54.11
C GLN A 10 21.63 14.67 -52.64
N GLN A 11 21.00 13.54 -52.30
CA GLN A 11 21.32 12.77 -51.09
C GLN A 11 20.98 11.28 -51.28
N PRO A 12 21.97 10.38 -51.12
CA PRO A 12 21.74 9.00 -50.69
C PRO A 12 21.96 8.88 -49.17
N SER A 13 21.12 8.10 -48.49
CA SER A 13 21.44 7.36 -47.25
C SER A 13 20.16 6.66 -46.84
N GLU A 14 20.01 5.40 -47.26
CA GLU A 14 20.30 4.26 -46.39
C GLU A 14 19.40 4.26 -45.16
N GLY A 15 18.33 3.47 -45.29
CA GLY A 15 17.47 3.11 -44.19
C GLY A 15 18.30 2.46 -43.09
N ASN A 16 18.19 3.04 -41.90
CA ASN A 16 18.43 2.30 -40.68
C ASN A 16 17.17 2.44 -39.83
N SER A 17 16.13 1.69 -40.22
CA SER A 17 15.04 1.31 -39.34
C SER A 17 15.65 0.47 -38.22
N SER A 18 16.21 1.15 -37.22
CA SER A 18 16.42 0.60 -35.89
C SER A 18 15.03 0.36 -35.28
N GLU A 19 14.34 -0.64 -35.82
CA GLU A 19 13.29 -1.37 -35.14
C GLU A 19 13.86 -1.75 -33.77
N PRO A 20 13.32 -1.23 -32.66
CA PRO A 20 13.72 -1.72 -31.35
C PRO A 20 13.30 -3.17 -31.30
N SER A 21 14.28 -4.07 -31.47
CA SER A 21 14.15 -5.52 -31.40
C SER A 21 13.06 -5.91 -30.42
N SER A 22 12.04 -6.65 -30.88
CA SER A 22 10.95 -7.19 -30.05
C SER A 22 11.44 -7.89 -28.78
N VAL A 23 12.69 -8.38 -28.77
CA VAL A 23 13.37 -8.97 -27.62
C VAL A 23 13.68 -7.91 -26.53
N GLY A 24 14.09 -6.70 -26.92
CA GLY A 24 14.30 -5.58 -26.00
C GLY A 24 13.00 -5.07 -25.37
N ARG A 25 11.86 -5.21 -26.08
CA ARG A 25 10.53 -4.88 -25.54
C ARG A 25 10.03 -5.95 -24.56
N LEU A 26 10.25 -7.23 -24.85
CA LEU A 26 9.93 -8.35 -23.95
C LEU A 26 10.76 -8.33 -22.65
N MET A 27 12.05 -8.00 -22.72
CA MET A 27 12.91 -7.88 -21.54
C MET A 27 12.52 -6.69 -20.65
N ARG A 28 12.07 -5.57 -21.23
CA ARG A 28 11.54 -4.44 -20.45
C ARG A 28 10.21 -4.77 -19.78
N GLN A 29 9.37 -5.58 -20.43
CA GLN A 29 8.01 -5.86 -19.97
C GLN A 29 7.97 -6.83 -18.76
N GLY A 30 8.97 -7.70 -18.58
CA GLY A 30 9.05 -8.60 -17.43
C GLY A 30 9.53 -7.94 -16.12
N CYS A 31 10.42 -6.94 -16.18
CA CYS A 31 10.96 -6.31 -14.96
C CYS A 31 9.94 -5.45 -14.21
N PHE A 32 9.08 -4.70 -14.91
CA PHE A 32 8.10 -3.82 -14.25
C PHE A 32 7.00 -4.60 -13.51
N SER A 33 6.64 -5.79 -14.00
CA SER A 33 5.66 -6.66 -13.34
C SER A 33 6.21 -7.22 -12.04
N HIS A 34 7.48 -7.65 -12.03
CA HIS A 34 8.10 -8.20 -10.84
C HIS A 34 8.31 -7.14 -9.74
N GLU A 35 8.76 -5.93 -10.11
CA GLU A 35 8.92 -4.83 -9.14
C GLU A 35 7.57 -4.36 -8.55
N ALA A 36 6.51 -4.36 -9.36
CA ALA A 36 5.16 -4.03 -8.90
C ALA A 36 4.61 -5.09 -7.94
N GLU A 37 4.86 -6.38 -8.23
CA GLU A 37 4.46 -7.50 -7.38
C GLU A 37 5.22 -7.49 -6.04
N GLU A 38 6.54 -7.30 -6.05
CA GLU A 38 7.33 -7.15 -4.82
C GLU A 38 6.85 -5.97 -3.96
N ARG A 39 6.50 -4.85 -4.60
CA ARG A 39 5.97 -3.68 -3.88
C ARG A 39 4.65 -4.01 -3.20
N ARG A 40 3.77 -4.71 -3.89
CA ARG A 40 2.47 -5.16 -3.36
C ARG A 40 2.65 -6.14 -2.21
N GLU A 41 3.53 -7.13 -2.35
CA GLU A 41 3.85 -8.08 -1.28
C GLU A 41 4.39 -7.37 -0.03
N ARG A 42 5.30 -6.41 -0.19
CA ARG A 42 5.82 -5.60 0.93
C ARG A 42 4.70 -4.80 1.60
N GLN A 43 3.78 -4.23 0.83
CA GLN A 43 2.64 -3.49 1.36
C GLN A 43 1.69 -4.40 2.14
N VAL A 44 1.36 -5.57 1.60
CA VAL A 44 0.52 -6.58 2.28
C VAL A 44 1.17 -7.03 3.57
N ALA A 45 2.45 -7.41 3.55
CA ALA A 45 3.19 -7.85 4.73
C ALA A 45 3.25 -6.75 5.82
N ALA A 46 3.39 -5.48 5.43
CA ALA A 46 3.37 -4.36 6.37
C ALA A 46 1.99 -4.21 7.04
N LEU A 47 0.90 -4.31 6.28
CA LEU A 47 -0.47 -4.25 6.80
C LEU A 47 -0.79 -5.43 7.73
N GLU A 48 -0.37 -6.64 7.38
CA GLU A 48 -0.52 -7.83 8.21
C GLU A 48 0.23 -7.70 9.53
N LYS A 49 1.48 -7.21 9.50
CA LYS A 49 2.27 -6.95 10.70
C LYS A 49 1.58 -5.93 11.61
N GLN A 50 1.05 -4.84 11.04
CA GLN A 50 0.31 -3.83 11.81
C GLN A 50 -0.95 -4.43 12.44
N LEU A 51 -1.70 -5.26 11.70
CA LEU A 51 -2.86 -5.98 12.23
C LEU A 51 -2.49 -6.91 13.38
N MET A 52 -1.38 -7.64 13.27
CA MET A 52 -0.91 -8.51 14.35
C MET A 52 -0.65 -7.70 15.63
N VAL A 53 0.08 -6.59 15.52
CA VAL A 53 0.40 -5.71 16.67
C VAL A 53 -0.88 -5.17 17.30
N LEU A 54 -1.79 -4.58 16.51
CA LEU A 54 -3.04 -4.01 17.02
C LEU A 54 -3.98 -5.06 17.61
N ASN A 55 -4.00 -6.29 17.08
CA ASN A 55 -4.78 -7.37 17.68
C ASN A 55 -4.23 -7.78 19.06
N SER A 56 -2.91 -7.80 19.22
CA SER A 56 -2.29 -8.06 20.53
C SER A 56 -2.62 -6.95 21.53
N GLU A 57 -2.53 -5.69 21.12
CA GLU A 57 -2.92 -4.53 21.92
C GLU A 57 -4.39 -4.61 22.34
N ARG A 58 -5.28 -4.92 21.39
CA ARG A 58 -6.71 -5.13 21.66
C ARG A 58 -6.95 -6.20 22.72
N GLN A 59 -6.19 -7.30 22.68
CA GLN A 59 -6.30 -8.37 23.66
C GLN A 59 -5.84 -7.93 25.05
N VAL A 60 -4.73 -7.19 25.13
CA VAL A 60 -4.23 -6.61 26.39
C VAL A 60 -5.25 -5.64 26.99
N LEU A 61 -5.81 -4.73 26.18
CA LEU A 61 -6.83 -3.78 26.63
C LEU A 61 -8.08 -4.49 27.14
N LYS A 62 -8.56 -5.52 26.43
CA LYS A 62 -9.67 -6.36 26.92
C LYS A 62 -9.33 -7.04 28.25
N GLY A 63 -8.12 -7.57 28.41
CA GLY A 63 -7.67 -8.15 29.68
C GLY A 63 -7.64 -7.14 30.82
N THR A 64 -7.24 -5.89 30.54
CA THR A 64 -7.33 -4.79 31.51
C THR A 64 -8.76 -4.49 31.90
N LEU A 65 -9.68 -4.44 30.94
CA LEU A 65 -11.10 -4.17 31.21
C LEU A 65 -11.78 -5.26 32.02
N MET A 66 -11.36 -6.53 31.86
CA MET A 66 -11.90 -7.66 32.65
C MET A 66 -11.61 -7.55 34.15
N LYS A 67 -10.66 -6.69 34.57
CA LYS A 67 -10.40 -6.41 35.99
C LYS A 67 -11.49 -5.55 36.63
N PHE A 68 -12.27 -4.83 35.81
CA PHE A 68 -13.36 -3.99 36.28
C PHE A 68 -14.68 -4.77 36.15
N PRO A 69 -15.44 -4.94 37.24
CA PRO A 69 -16.74 -5.59 37.18
C PRO A 69 -17.68 -4.89 36.19
N PRO A 70 -18.62 -5.62 35.55
CA PRO A 70 -19.64 -5.01 34.71
C PRO A 70 -20.40 -3.94 35.50
N ASN A 71 -20.67 -2.80 34.85
CA ASN A 71 -21.32 -1.62 35.44
C ASN A 71 -20.57 -0.94 36.60
N SER A 72 -19.30 -1.31 36.85
CA SER A 72 -18.45 -0.60 37.82
C SER A 72 -17.50 0.34 37.12
N ALA A 73 -17.39 1.57 37.61
CA ALA A 73 -16.37 2.52 37.18
C ALA A 73 -15.01 2.29 37.87
N GLY A 74 -14.94 1.39 38.87
CA GLY A 74 -13.77 1.25 39.75
C GLY A 74 -13.97 1.95 41.09
N LYS A 75 -13.19 1.53 42.09
CA LYS A 75 -13.34 1.99 43.49
C LYS A 75 -12.67 3.33 43.71
N THR A 76 -11.58 3.60 43.00
CA THR A 76 -10.79 4.82 43.11
C THR A 76 -10.90 5.71 41.87
N LEU A 77 -10.51 6.99 41.99
CA LEU A 77 -10.37 7.87 40.82
C LEU A 77 -9.33 7.36 39.82
N ALA A 78 -8.27 6.70 40.31
CA ALA A 78 -7.25 6.09 39.46
C ALA A 78 -7.85 4.96 38.61
N ASP A 79 -8.64 4.08 39.23
CA ASP A 79 -9.34 2.99 38.54
C ASP A 79 -10.25 3.52 37.43
N ARG A 80 -11.02 4.59 37.74
CA ARG A 80 -11.92 5.23 36.78
C ARG A 80 -11.19 5.78 35.57
N ARG A 81 -10.05 6.44 35.79
CA ARG A 81 -9.19 6.95 34.72
C ARG A 81 -8.62 5.83 33.87
N GLN A 82 -8.06 4.81 34.51
CA GLN A 82 -7.48 3.66 33.82
C GLN A 82 -8.52 2.92 32.98
N LYS A 83 -9.71 2.70 33.52
CA LYS A 83 -10.82 2.07 32.80
C LYS A 83 -11.21 2.89 31.57
N LEU A 84 -11.45 4.19 31.75
CA LEU A 84 -11.84 5.10 30.67
C LEU A 84 -10.77 5.17 29.57
N GLU A 85 -9.49 5.26 29.94
CA GLU A 85 -8.37 5.24 28.99
C GLU A 85 -8.32 3.92 28.21
N ALA A 86 -8.49 2.78 28.89
CA ALA A 86 -8.51 1.48 28.24
C ALA A 86 -9.72 1.32 27.29
N GLU A 87 -10.90 1.82 27.65
CA GLU A 87 -12.09 1.83 26.79
C GLU A 87 -11.88 2.71 25.54
N GLN A 88 -11.39 3.93 25.72
CA GLN A 88 -11.10 4.86 24.63
C GLN A 88 -10.06 4.29 23.68
N ARG A 89 -8.97 3.74 24.23
CA ARG A 89 -7.91 3.12 23.41
C ARG A 89 -8.43 1.89 22.67
N LEU A 90 -9.28 1.08 23.30
CA LEU A 90 -9.88 -0.10 22.68
C LEU A 90 -10.76 0.28 21.50
N GLU A 91 -11.52 1.37 21.60
CA GLU A 91 -12.33 1.91 20.52
C GLU A 91 -11.45 2.35 19.34
N VAL A 92 -10.41 3.14 19.60
CA VAL A 92 -9.47 3.60 18.56
C VAL A 92 -8.82 2.41 17.85
N VAL A 93 -8.26 1.46 18.61
CA VAL A 93 -7.66 0.24 18.05
C VAL A 93 -8.66 -0.55 17.23
N GLY A 94 -9.93 -0.64 17.67
CA GLY A 94 -11.00 -1.31 16.93
C GLY A 94 -11.30 -0.65 15.58
N ARG A 95 -11.32 0.68 15.53
CA ARG A 95 -11.49 1.45 14.28
C ARG A 95 -10.30 1.23 13.35
N THR A 96 -9.07 1.39 13.84
CA THR A 96 -7.86 1.21 13.04
C THR A 96 -7.72 -0.21 12.49
N ILE A 97 -8.05 -1.26 13.26
CA ILE A 97 -8.08 -2.64 12.76
C ILE A 97 -9.07 -2.77 11.61
N SER A 98 -10.23 -2.13 11.70
CA SER A 98 -11.27 -2.20 10.67
C SER A 98 -10.82 -1.51 9.39
N GLU A 99 -10.20 -0.33 9.50
CA GLU A 99 -9.59 0.40 8.38
C GLU A 99 -8.48 -0.42 7.71
N LEU A 100 -7.54 -0.96 8.49
CA LEU A 100 -6.45 -1.78 7.94
C LEU A 100 -6.96 -3.05 7.24
N ARG A 101 -8.05 -3.66 7.73
CA ARG A 101 -8.69 -4.79 7.03
C ARG A 101 -9.31 -4.39 5.70
N ILE A 102 -9.84 -3.17 5.59
CA ILE A 102 -10.33 -2.64 4.31
C ILE A 102 -9.13 -2.43 3.38
N SER A 103 -8.05 -1.80 3.85
CA SER A 103 -6.82 -1.58 3.06
C SER A 103 -6.15 -2.87 2.64
N LEU A 104 -6.15 -3.90 3.48
CA LEU A 104 -5.61 -5.22 3.14
C LEU A 104 -6.44 -5.88 2.04
N ARG A 105 -7.78 -5.85 2.16
CA ARG A 105 -8.65 -6.39 1.11
C ARG A 105 -8.45 -5.68 -0.23
N SER A 106 -8.36 -4.35 -0.24
CA SER A 106 -8.11 -3.61 -1.49
C SER A 106 -6.75 -3.96 -2.10
N ALA A 107 -5.70 -4.01 -1.28
CA ALA A 107 -4.36 -4.38 -1.74
C ALA A 107 -4.25 -5.82 -2.25
N MET A 108 -5.17 -6.72 -1.85
CA MET A 108 -5.25 -8.09 -2.33
C MET A 108 -6.10 -8.26 -3.60
N THR A 109 -6.97 -7.30 -3.92
CA THR A 109 -7.83 -7.32 -5.12
C THR A 109 -7.25 -6.55 -6.29
N ASP A 110 -6.40 -5.55 -6.02
CA ASP A 110 -5.55 -4.88 -7.02
C ASP A 110 -4.38 -5.79 -7.43
#